data_AF-A0A7C2X5Q2-F1
#
_entry.id   AF-A0A7C2X5Q2-F1
#
_cell.length_a   1.000
_cell.length_b   1.000
_cell.length_c   1.000
_cell.angle_alpha   90.00
_cell.angle_beta   90.00
_cell.angle_gamma   90.00
#
_symmetry.space_group_name_H-M   'P 1'
#
loop_
_entity.id
_entity.type
_entity.pdbx_description
1 polymer ?
#
loop_
_entity_poly.entity_id
_entity_poly.type
_entity_poly.pdbx_seq_one_letter_code
_entity_poly.pdbx_strand_id
1 'polypeptide(L)'
;MATQVVSAKKTRGVVMDQILRSLPARVGLVILATFVLAGLAPLVFLINHTLSPTILKWAWVASLGIVAAFETRWLLWESRFIIKILVVISSLLINLGLLNRLTLGYIGLSMFPINASLSEWGQLAIGGALAWLALRIWPVVRTKDSPTKAASRPERQRAPRPQSSKRPAHTAPPRQPVRPSQSGWLRLKSSSGRLQHAWRQGTDQALGLVASLGKTLGRAINQPRRLIIRFIDRSRATIYYPKNRSRMAVHPPISPGAAGSSRRKSRTKVRLIGAIEHRCPYCLEPVARNDMRGVRICPVCHTLHHADCWEVTGTCQVPHYHS
;
A
#
# COMPACT_ATOMS: atom_id res chain seq x y z
N MET A 1 13.24 -24.74 -41.01
CA MET A 1 12.94 -23.59 -40.11
C MET A 1 12.19 -23.95 -38.81
N ALA A 2 11.57 -25.13 -38.68
CA ALA A 2 10.83 -25.50 -37.45
C ALA A 2 11.70 -25.81 -36.20
N THR A 3 12.99 -26.12 -36.37
CA THR A 3 13.88 -26.52 -35.27
C THR A 3 14.38 -25.37 -34.40
N GLN A 4 14.37 -24.11 -34.88
CA GLN A 4 14.83 -22.96 -34.07
C GLN A 4 13.80 -22.46 -33.05
N VAL A 5 12.49 -22.67 -33.30
CA VAL A 5 11.43 -22.16 -32.40
C VAL A 5 11.36 -22.96 -31.10
N VAL A 6 11.73 -24.25 -31.13
CA VAL A 6 11.71 -25.12 -29.93
C VAL A 6 12.81 -24.75 -28.94
N SER A 7 13.97 -24.28 -29.42
CA SER A 7 15.11 -23.90 -28.56
C SER A 7 14.82 -22.65 -27.71
N ALA A 8 14.13 -21.66 -28.28
CA ALA A 8 13.81 -20.41 -27.59
C ALA A 8 12.79 -20.58 -26.44
N LYS A 9 11.93 -21.60 -26.49
CA LYS A 9 10.92 -21.85 -25.44
C LYS A 9 11.54 -22.51 -24.21
N LYS A 10 12.57 -23.37 -24.41
CA LYS A 10 13.28 -24.08 -23.32
C LYS A 10 14.17 -23.14 -22.50
N THR A 11 14.79 -22.13 -23.13
CA THR A 11 15.64 -21.17 -22.43
C THR A 11 14.86 -20.19 -21.55
N ARG A 12 13.62 -19.83 -21.92
CA ARG A 12 12.78 -18.92 -21.10
C ARG A 12 12.41 -19.51 -19.73
N GLY A 13 12.14 -20.82 -19.63
CA GLY A 13 11.80 -21.46 -18.37
C GLY A 13 12.96 -21.42 -17.35
N VAL A 14 14.18 -21.69 -17.82
CA VAL A 14 15.37 -21.74 -16.95
C VAL A 14 15.69 -20.37 -16.36
N VAL A 15 15.55 -19.29 -17.13
CA VAL A 15 15.82 -17.93 -16.65
C VAL A 15 14.76 -17.50 -15.62
N MET A 16 13.49 -17.82 -15.85
CA MET A 16 12.41 -17.49 -14.91
C MET A 16 12.61 -18.19 -13.56
N ASP A 17 12.97 -19.48 -13.58
CA ASP A 17 13.26 -20.24 -12.36
C ASP A 17 14.46 -19.66 -11.61
N GLN A 18 15.49 -19.21 -12.32
CA GLN A 18 16.66 -18.60 -11.72
C GLN A 18 16.34 -17.25 -11.06
N ILE A 19 15.47 -16.44 -11.69
CA ILE A 19 15.00 -15.17 -11.13
C ILE A 19 14.15 -15.43 -9.88
N LEU A 20 13.18 -16.35 -9.94
CA LEU A 20 12.31 -16.70 -8.81
C LEU A 20 13.05 -17.37 -7.64
N ARG A 21 14.25 -17.92 -7.88
CA ARG A 21 15.14 -18.42 -6.82
C ARG A 21 15.91 -17.31 -6.10
N SER A 22 16.02 -16.13 -6.69
CA SER A 22 16.71 -15.02 -6.03
C SER A 22 15.86 -14.45 -4.89
N LEU A 23 16.49 -14.22 -3.74
CA LEU A 23 15.87 -13.57 -2.59
C LEU A 23 15.20 -12.21 -2.92
N PRO A 24 15.83 -11.28 -3.67
CA PRO A 24 15.19 -10.01 -3.99
C PRO A 24 13.93 -10.16 -4.85
N ALA A 25 13.89 -11.12 -5.79
CA ALA A 25 12.68 -11.37 -6.58
C ALA A 25 11.53 -11.90 -5.71
N ARG A 26 11.82 -12.82 -4.77
CA ARG A 26 10.83 -13.33 -3.82
C ARG A 26 10.27 -12.22 -2.93
N VAL A 27 11.14 -11.33 -2.41
CA VAL A 27 10.73 -10.16 -1.62
C VAL A 27 9.87 -9.21 -2.46
N GLY A 28 10.30 -8.90 -3.68
CA GLY A 28 9.54 -8.06 -4.60
C GLY A 28 8.16 -8.63 -4.93
N LEU A 29 8.06 -9.96 -5.06
CA LEU A 29 6.79 -10.64 -5.34
C LEU A 29 5.81 -10.57 -4.17
N VAL A 30 6.28 -10.70 -2.92
CA VAL A 30 5.46 -10.46 -1.71
C VAL A 30 4.92 -9.03 -1.69
N ILE A 31 5.79 -8.03 -1.93
CA ILE A 31 5.37 -6.62 -1.91
C ILE A 31 4.37 -6.36 -3.04
N LEU A 32 4.59 -6.92 -4.22
CA LEU A 32 3.69 -6.75 -5.36
C LEU A 32 2.32 -7.42 -5.13
N ALA A 33 2.28 -8.63 -4.60
CA ALA A 33 1.03 -9.36 -4.36
C ALA A 33 0.19 -8.67 -3.27
N THR A 34 0.80 -8.31 -2.13
CA THR A 34 0.15 -7.45 -1.12
C THR A 34 -0.30 -6.10 -1.67
N PHE A 35 0.45 -5.47 -2.58
CA PHE A 35 0.06 -4.22 -3.24
C PHE A 35 -1.19 -4.36 -4.10
N VAL A 36 -1.28 -5.42 -4.89
CA VAL A 36 -2.49 -5.70 -5.69
C VAL A 36 -3.69 -5.87 -4.76
N LEU A 37 -3.53 -6.62 -3.67
CA LEU A 37 -4.59 -6.78 -2.68
C LEU A 37 -4.98 -5.44 -2.05
N ALA A 38 -4.02 -4.63 -1.58
CA ALA A 38 -4.28 -3.32 -1.00
C ALA A 38 -5.02 -2.39 -1.99
N GLY A 39 -4.74 -2.48 -3.29
CA GLY A 39 -5.45 -1.76 -4.34
C GLY A 39 -6.93 -2.10 -4.46
N LEU A 40 -7.39 -3.26 -3.97
CA LEU A 40 -8.80 -3.65 -3.96
C LEU A 40 -9.60 -3.01 -2.81
N ALA A 41 -8.95 -2.42 -1.81
CA ALA A 41 -9.63 -1.82 -0.64
C ALA A 41 -10.69 -0.79 -1.00
N PRO A 42 -10.39 0.21 -1.88
CA PRO A 42 -11.38 1.23 -2.22
C PRO A 42 -12.60 0.63 -2.91
N LEU A 43 -12.42 -0.48 -3.65
CA LEU A 43 -13.51 -1.18 -4.32
C LEU A 43 -14.42 -1.89 -3.32
N VAL A 44 -13.86 -2.49 -2.27
CA VAL A 44 -14.65 -3.07 -1.18
C VAL A 44 -15.45 -1.99 -0.44
N PHE A 45 -14.86 -0.83 -0.18
CA PHE A 45 -15.56 0.32 0.42
C PHE A 45 -16.70 0.86 -0.46
N LEU A 46 -16.55 0.79 -1.78
CA LEU A 46 -17.58 1.24 -2.72
C LEU A 46 -18.75 0.25 -2.81
N ILE A 47 -18.50 -1.04 -2.62
CA ILE A 47 -19.55 -2.07 -2.71
C ILE A 47 -20.29 -2.23 -1.37
N ASN A 48 -19.58 -2.09 -0.25
CA ASN A 48 -20.13 -2.41 1.06
C ASN A 48 -20.56 -1.16 1.83
N HIS A 49 -21.83 -0.80 1.68
CA HIS A 49 -22.46 0.30 2.43
C HIS A 49 -23.06 -0.14 3.77
N THR A 50 -23.13 -1.44 4.08
CA THR A 50 -23.81 -1.94 5.29
C THR A 50 -22.88 -1.98 6.50
N LEU A 51 -21.57 -2.14 6.29
CA LEU A 51 -20.60 -2.17 7.38
C LEU A 51 -20.18 -0.76 7.80
N SER A 52 -20.03 -0.57 9.12
CA SER A 52 -19.42 0.64 9.66
C SER A 52 -18.03 0.86 9.03
N PRO A 53 -17.75 2.06 8.50
CA PRO A 53 -16.45 2.38 7.90
C PRO A 53 -15.26 2.04 8.81
N THR A 54 -15.44 2.20 10.12
CA THR A 54 -14.41 1.91 11.14
C THR A 54 -14.10 0.41 11.21
N ILE A 55 -15.12 -0.45 11.19
CA ILE A 55 -14.95 -1.91 11.18
C ILE A 55 -14.24 -2.32 9.90
N LEU A 56 -14.67 -1.78 8.75
CA LEU A 56 -14.07 -2.09 7.46
C LEU A 56 -12.61 -1.64 7.40
N LYS A 57 -12.27 -0.48 7.98
CA LYS A 57 -10.89 0.00 8.13
C LYS A 57 -10.01 -1.00 8.90
N TRP A 58 -10.44 -1.42 10.09
CA TRP A 58 -9.64 -2.33 10.91
C TRP A 58 -9.57 -3.75 10.32
N ALA A 59 -10.67 -4.25 9.78
CA ALA A 59 -10.72 -5.53 9.09
C ALA A 59 -9.76 -5.57 7.89
N TRP A 60 -9.66 -4.46 7.15
CA TRP A 60 -8.75 -4.38 6.01
C TRP A 60 -7.28 -4.36 6.42
N VAL A 61 -6.93 -3.57 7.43
CA VAL A 61 -5.56 -3.52 7.99
C VAL A 61 -5.15 -4.88 8.56
N ALA A 62 -6.07 -5.55 9.27
CA ALA A 62 -5.86 -6.91 9.76
C ALA A 62 -5.61 -7.91 8.63
N SER A 63 -6.45 -7.86 7.59
CA SER A 63 -6.33 -8.75 6.42
C SER A 63 -4.99 -8.57 5.71
N LEU A 64 -4.52 -7.34 5.54
CA LEU A 64 -3.21 -7.06 4.92
C LEU A 64 -2.04 -7.62 5.73
N GLY A 65 -2.07 -7.48 7.06
CA GLY A 65 -1.03 -8.06 7.93
C GLY A 65 -0.96 -9.58 7.80
N ILE A 66 -2.11 -10.25 7.81
CA ILE A 66 -2.20 -11.71 7.68
C ILE A 66 -1.72 -12.17 6.30
N VAL A 67 -2.19 -11.53 5.23
CA VAL A 67 -1.79 -11.89 3.85
C VAL A 67 -0.29 -11.66 3.64
N ALA A 68 0.25 -10.52 4.08
CA ALA A 68 1.69 -10.24 4.00
C ALA A 68 2.52 -11.31 4.71
N ALA A 69 2.11 -11.74 5.90
CA ALA A 69 2.77 -12.80 6.64
C ALA A 69 2.69 -14.15 5.91
N PHE A 70 1.52 -14.50 5.35
CA PHE A 70 1.31 -15.77 4.65
C PHE A 70 2.11 -15.85 3.35
N GLU A 71 2.13 -14.78 2.55
CA GLU A 71 2.92 -14.68 1.33
C GLU A 71 4.42 -14.76 1.62
N THR A 72 4.89 -14.01 2.64
CA THR A 72 6.29 -14.03 3.07
C THR A 72 6.70 -15.43 3.50
N ARG A 73 5.83 -16.14 4.21
CA ARG A 73 6.09 -17.50 4.64
C ARG A 73 6.21 -18.45 3.45
N TRP A 74 5.29 -18.36 2.50
CA TRP A 74 5.28 -19.19 1.29
C TRP A 74 6.54 -18.96 0.45
N LEU A 75 6.83 -17.69 0.14
CA LEU A 75 7.88 -17.32 -0.81
C LEU A 75 9.29 -17.34 -0.18
N LEU A 76 9.41 -17.06 1.12
CA LEU A 76 10.69 -17.01 1.83
C LEU A 76 10.86 -18.19 2.79
N TRP A 77 10.33 -19.37 2.47
CA TRP A 77 10.33 -20.53 3.39
C TRP A 77 11.74 -20.86 3.94
N GLU A 78 12.77 -20.79 3.09
CA GLU A 78 14.21 -20.99 3.39
C GLU A 78 14.86 -19.87 4.22
N SER A 79 14.25 -18.68 4.29
CA SER A 79 14.88 -17.52 4.92
C SER A 79 14.79 -17.54 6.44
N ARG A 80 15.76 -16.89 7.08
CA ARG A 80 15.76 -16.66 8.54
C ARG A 80 14.52 -15.86 8.96
N PHE A 81 14.05 -16.11 10.18
CA PHE A 81 12.87 -15.44 10.74
C PHE A 81 12.98 -13.90 10.75
N ILE A 82 14.16 -13.35 11.02
CA ILE A 82 14.41 -11.91 11.01
C ILE A 82 14.14 -11.30 9.62
N ILE A 83 14.58 -11.97 8.55
CA ILE A 83 14.33 -11.52 7.17
C ILE A 83 12.83 -11.52 6.89
N LYS A 84 12.09 -12.54 7.35
CA LYS A 84 10.63 -12.60 7.20
C LYS A 84 9.95 -11.41 7.89
N ILE A 85 10.34 -11.10 9.12
CA ILE A 85 9.81 -9.92 9.85
C ILE A 85 10.11 -8.63 9.09
N LEU A 86 11.35 -8.42 8.67
CA LEU A 86 11.74 -7.19 7.96
C LEU A 86 10.96 -7.01 6.66
N VAL A 87 10.76 -8.09 5.91
CA VAL A 87 9.97 -8.06 4.67
C VAL A 87 8.51 -7.75 4.94
N VAL A 88 7.91 -8.35 5.98
CA VAL A 88 6.51 -8.08 6.34
C VAL A 88 6.32 -6.65 6.83
N ILE A 89 7.20 -6.14 7.69
CA ILE A 89 7.15 -4.74 8.16
C ILE A 89 7.31 -3.78 6.97
N SER A 90 8.29 -4.04 6.09
CA SER A 90 8.52 -3.20 4.91
C SER A 90 7.31 -3.20 3.97
N SER A 91 6.73 -4.39 3.74
CA SER A 91 5.51 -4.53 2.94
C SER A 91 4.33 -3.78 3.56
N LEU A 92 4.10 -3.92 4.88
CA LEU A 92 3.04 -3.19 5.58
C LEU A 92 3.22 -1.67 5.50
N LEU A 93 4.42 -1.15 5.70
CA LEU A 93 4.70 0.29 5.61
C LEU A 93 4.41 0.83 4.21
N ILE A 94 4.88 0.14 3.16
CA ILE A 94 4.65 0.54 1.77
C ILE A 94 3.16 0.51 1.43
N ASN A 95 2.45 -0.57 1.81
CA ASN A 95 1.04 -0.75 1.51
C ASN A 95 0.13 0.19 2.30
N LEU A 96 0.42 0.45 3.58
CA LEU A 96 -0.29 1.44 4.37
C LEU A 96 -0.02 2.86 3.86
N GLY A 97 1.21 3.17 3.43
CA GLY A 97 1.51 4.45 2.78
C GLY A 97 0.76 4.66 1.47
N LEU A 98 0.62 3.60 0.67
CA LEU A 98 -0.19 3.61 -0.55
C LEU A 98 -1.68 3.80 -0.24
N LEU A 99 -2.22 3.02 0.70
CA LEU A 99 -3.62 3.12 1.11
C LEU A 99 -3.96 4.52 1.62
N ASN A 100 -3.03 5.14 2.36
CA ASN A 100 -3.18 6.51 2.81
C ASN A 100 -3.41 7.47 1.63
N ARG A 101 -2.68 7.25 0.52
CA ARG A 101 -2.86 8.03 -0.71
C ARG A 101 -4.16 7.67 -1.46
N LEU A 102 -4.52 6.39 -1.55
CA LEU A 102 -5.70 5.93 -2.29
C LEU A 102 -7.02 6.29 -1.58
N THR A 103 -7.02 6.28 -0.24
CA THR A 103 -8.20 6.53 0.59
C THR A 103 -8.25 7.96 1.16
N LEU A 104 -7.38 8.85 0.67
CA LEU A 104 -7.27 10.25 1.10
C LEU A 104 -7.10 10.42 2.63
N GLY A 105 -6.33 9.54 3.26
CA GLY A 105 -6.04 9.63 4.69
C GLY A 105 -6.96 8.82 5.60
N TYR A 106 -7.97 8.12 5.06
CA TYR A 106 -8.89 7.36 5.88
C TYR A 106 -8.27 6.08 6.45
N ILE A 107 -7.59 5.31 5.57
CA ILE A 107 -6.86 4.08 5.90
C ILE A 107 -5.42 4.26 5.47
N GLY A 108 -4.49 3.86 6.32
CA GLY A 108 -3.07 3.86 6.02
C GLY A 108 -2.25 4.62 7.05
N LEU A 109 -1.00 4.87 6.67
CA LEU A 109 -0.01 5.57 7.47
C LEU A 109 0.48 6.79 6.69
N SER A 110 0.46 7.97 7.31
CA SER A 110 1.10 9.15 6.74
C SER A 110 2.62 8.95 6.71
N MET A 111 3.24 9.04 5.52
CA MET A 111 4.71 8.92 5.40
C MET A 111 5.45 10.09 6.06
N PHE A 112 4.76 11.20 6.33
CA PHE A 112 5.30 12.38 6.98
C PHE A 112 4.59 12.53 8.33
N PRO A 113 5.17 11.99 9.42
CA PRO A 113 4.48 11.81 10.70
C PRO A 113 4.29 13.11 11.50
N ILE A 114 4.42 14.29 10.87
CA ILE A 114 4.38 15.58 11.55
C ILE A 114 3.09 15.74 12.37
N ASN A 115 1.99 15.10 11.93
CA ASN A 115 0.71 15.06 12.66
C ASN A 115 0.09 13.65 12.68
N ALA A 116 0.90 12.59 12.76
CA ALA A 116 0.37 11.22 12.74
C ALA A 116 -0.57 11.00 13.94
N SER A 117 -1.84 10.72 13.65
CA SER A 117 -2.82 10.45 14.70
C SER A 117 -2.52 9.13 15.42
N LEU A 118 -2.92 9.00 16.69
CA LEU A 118 -2.81 7.73 17.44
C LEU A 118 -3.49 6.56 16.69
N SER A 119 -4.51 6.89 15.88
CA SER A 119 -5.21 5.93 15.02
C SER A 119 -4.37 5.38 13.86
N GLU A 120 -3.37 6.12 13.37
CA GLU A 120 -2.46 5.65 12.32
C GLU A 120 -1.43 4.68 12.89
N TRP A 121 -0.85 5.01 14.03
CA TRP A 121 0.05 4.09 14.75
C TRP A 121 -0.68 2.83 15.19
N GLY A 122 -1.95 2.95 15.59
CA GLY A 122 -2.80 1.79 15.89
C GLY A 122 -2.95 0.84 14.71
N GLN A 123 -3.02 1.33 13.47
CA GLN A 123 -3.10 0.47 12.27
C GLN A 123 -1.81 -0.30 12.05
N LEU A 124 -0.66 0.35 12.19
CA LEU A 124 0.63 -0.33 12.08
C LEU A 124 0.81 -1.36 13.20
N ALA A 125 0.42 -1.03 14.43
CA ALA A 125 0.51 -1.92 15.58
C ALA A 125 -0.38 -3.17 15.42
N ILE A 126 -1.65 -2.99 15.06
CA ILE A 126 -2.59 -4.11 14.87
C ILE A 126 -2.19 -4.96 13.66
N GLY A 127 -1.88 -4.34 12.52
CA GLY A 127 -1.43 -5.05 11.32
C GLY A 127 -0.13 -5.81 11.57
N GLY A 128 0.83 -5.20 12.28
CA GLY A 128 2.10 -5.80 12.66
C GLY A 128 1.95 -6.94 13.67
N ALA A 129 1.08 -6.80 14.67
CA ALA A 129 0.80 -7.83 15.67
C ALA A 129 0.16 -9.08 15.03
N LEU A 130 -0.84 -8.89 14.17
CA LEU A 130 -1.49 -9.98 13.44
C LEU A 130 -0.55 -10.66 12.45
N ALA A 131 0.27 -9.87 11.76
CA ALA A 131 1.33 -10.41 10.90
C ALA A 131 2.33 -11.27 11.69
N TRP A 132 2.81 -10.77 12.83
CA TRP A 132 3.73 -11.50 13.69
C TRP A 132 3.11 -12.80 14.21
N LEU A 133 1.84 -12.74 14.62
CA LEU A 133 1.08 -13.90 15.07
C LEU A 133 0.94 -14.95 13.95
N ALA A 134 0.59 -14.52 12.74
CA ALA A 134 0.48 -15.39 11.56
C ALA A 134 1.82 -16.04 11.17
N LEU A 135 2.95 -15.35 11.36
CA LEU A 135 4.27 -15.94 11.19
C LEU A 135 4.61 -16.99 12.26
N ARG A 136 4.06 -16.88 13.48
CA ARG A 136 4.35 -17.74 14.63
C ARG A 136 3.48 -18.98 14.73
N ILE A 137 2.17 -18.84 14.56
CA ILE A 137 1.20 -19.90 14.86
C ILE A 137 1.41 -21.15 14.00
N TRP A 138 1.82 -20.95 12.76
CA TRP A 138 1.98 -22.06 11.83
C TRP A 138 3.49 -22.38 11.76
N PRO A 139 4.04 -23.42 12.36
CA PRO A 139 5.38 -23.88 11.99
C PRO A 139 5.34 -24.43 10.56
N VAL A 140 6.33 -24.13 9.72
CA VAL A 140 6.41 -24.78 8.41
C VAL A 140 6.72 -26.24 8.71
N VAL A 141 5.73 -27.11 8.53
CA VAL A 141 5.97 -28.55 8.53
C VAL A 141 6.90 -28.77 7.37
N ARG A 142 8.20 -28.86 7.65
CA ARG A 142 9.15 -29.47 6.72
C ARG A 142 8.60 -30.87 6.57
N THR A 143 7.88 -31.11 5.48
CA THR A 143 7.82 -32.43 4.87
C THR A 143 9.28 -32.81 4.70
N LYS A 144 9.82 -33.52 5.70
CA LYS A 144 11.05 -34.25 5.53
C LYS A 144 10.73 -35.12 4.34
N ASP A 145 11.30 -34.78 3.19
CA ASP A 145 11.24 -35.62 2.01
C ASP A 145 11.50 -37.02 2.53
N SER A 146 10.44 -37.84 2.54
CA SER A 146 10.49 -39.16 3.17
C SER A 146 11.70 -39.81 2.56
N PRO A 147 12.74 -40.13 3.36
CA PRO A 147 14.07 -40.41 2.87
C PRO A 147 13.89 -41.37 1.72
N THR A 148 14.07 -40.85 0.49
CA THR A 148 13.69 -41.53 -0.74
C THR A 148 14.19 -42.93 -0.57
N LYS A 149 13.25 -43.85 -0.29
CA LYS A 149 13.51 -45.20 0.22
C LYS A 149 14.65 -45.69 -0.64
N ALA A 150 15.87 -45.68 -0.09
CA ALA A 150 17.11 -45.65 -0.88
C ALA A 150 16.92 -46.72 -1.93
N ALA A 151 16.63 -46.28 -3.17
CA ALA A 151 16.03 -47.13 -4.19
C ALA A 151 16.92 -48.33 -4.20
N SER A 152 16.38 -49.44 -3.69
CA SER A 152 17.10 -50.61 -3.21
C SER A 152 18.17 -50.84 -4.23
N ARG A 153 19.40 -50.41 -3.90
CA ARG A 153 20.54 -50.52 -4.79
C ARG A 153 20.50 -51.99 -5.14
N PRO A 154 20.22 -52.38 -6.40
CA PRO A 154 20.17 -53.79 -6.73
C PRO A 154 21.48 -54.32 -6.20
N GLU A 155 21.37 -55.21 -5.22
CA GLU A 155 22.47 -55.90 -4.55
C GLU A 155 23.35 -56.33 -5.70
N ARG A 156 24.39 -55.54 -5.97
CA ARG A 156 25.29 -55.80 -7.08
C ARG A 156 26.04 -56.97 -6.53
N GLN A 157 25.52 -58.17 -6.82
CA GLN A 157 26.09 -59.46 -6.50
C GLN A 157 27.58 -59.27 -6.61
N ARG A 158 28.22 -59.22 -5.45
CA ARG A 158 29.67 -59.20 -5.38
C ARG A 158 30.07 -60.50 -6.03
N ALA A 159 30.56 -60.43 -7.26
CA ALA A 159 31.34 -61.50 -7.81
C ALA A 159 32.41 -61.87 -6.77
N PRO A 160 32.64 -63.15 -6.49
CA PRO A 160 33.59 -63.59 -5.49
C PRO A 160 34.94 -62.94 -5.76
N ARG A 161 35.45 -62.26 -4.74
CA ARG A 161 36.74 -61.57 -4.76
C ARG A 161 37.80 -62.60 -5.14
N PRO A 162 38.50 -62.48 -6.28
CA PRO A 162 39.62 -63.37 -6.58
C PRO A 162 40.66 -63.20 -5.47
N GLN A 163 41.06 -64.32 -4.89
CA GLN A 163 42.09 -64.38 -3.87
C GLN A 163 43.36 -63.76 -4.45
N SER A 164 43.74 -62.62 -3.88
CA SER A 164 44.97 -61.90 -4.20
C SER A 164 46.15 -62.83 -3.92
N SER A 165 46.84 -63.26 -4.97
CA SER A 165 48.18 -63.80 -4.84
C SER A 165 49.08 -62.72 -4.23
N LYS A 166 49.99 -63.18 -3.36
CA LYS A 166 50.98 -62.35 -2.67
C LYS A 166 51.81 -61.60 -3.70
N ARG A 167 51.60 -60.28 -3.81
CA ARG A 167 52.45 -59.39 -4.61
C ARG A 167 53.68 -59.04 -3.77
N PRO A 168 54.91 -59.20 -4.30
CA PRO A 168 56.12 -58.88 -3.58
C PRO A 168 56.23 -57.38 -3.30
N ALA A 169 56.84 -57.06 -2.16
CA ALA A 169 57.07 -55.72 -1.66
C ALA A 169 57.96 -54.94 -2.64
N HIS A 170 57.35 -54.04 -3.42
CA HIS A 170 58.10 -53.00 -4.10
C HIS A 170 58.17 -51.76 -3.21
N THR A 171 59.40 -51.43 -2.86
CA THR A 171 59.88 -50.25 -2.14
C THR A 171 59.21 -48.98 -2.68
N ALA A 172 58.53 -48.25 -1.79
CA ALA A 172 57.86 -47.01 -2.12
C ALA A 172 58.89 -45.93 -2.52
N PRO A 173 58.71 -45.22 -3.64
CA PRO A 173 59.57 -44.09 -3.98
C PRO A 173 59.33 -42.92 -2.99
N PRO A 174 60.35 -42.10 -2.74
CA PRO A 174 60.28 -40.99 -1.80
C PRO A 174 59.19 -39.99 -2.21
N ARG A 175 58.31 -39.67 -1.25
CA ARG A 175 57.27 -38.63 -1.37
C ARG A 175 57.92 -37.32 -1.78
N GLN A 176 57.63 -36.87 -2.99
CA GLN A 176 57.90 -35.48 -3.37
C GLN A 176 56.96 -34.54 -2.58
N PRO A 177 57.48 -33.43 -2.01
CA PRO A 177 56.66 -32.43 -1.36
C PRO A 177 55.77 -31.76 -2.41
N VAL A 178 54.46 -31.91 -2.22
CA VAL A 178 53.42 -31.27 -3.03
C VAL A 178 53.59 -29.75 -2.90
N ARG A 179 54.17 -29.11 -3.93
CA ARG A 179 54.20 -27.64 -4.03
C ARG A 179 52.76 -27.13 -4.15
N PRO A 180 52.30 -26.23 -3.27
CA PRO A 180 50.99 -25.60 -3.42
C PRO A 180 50.98 -24.78 -4.70
N SER A 181 50.19 -25.22 -5.68
CA SER A 181 49.91 -24.53 -6.92
C SER A 181 49.30 -23.15 -6.64
N GLN A 182 50.10 -22.10 -6.78
CA GLN A 182 49.68 -20.69 -6.62
C GLN A 182 48.76 -20.18 -7.74
N SER A 183 48.41 -20.99 -8.75
CA SER A 183 47.63 -20.53 -9.91
C SER A 183 46.12 -20.39 -9.66
N GLY A 184 45.61 -20.83 -8.50
CA GLY A 184 44.18 -20.76 -8.16
C GLY A 184 43.66 -19.36 -7.80
N TRP A 185 44.48 -18.51 -7.20
CA TRP A 185 44.03 -17.22 -6.64
C TRP A 185 43.87 -16.12 -7.70
N LEU A 186 44.62 -16.17 -8.80
CA LEU A 186 44.51 -15.19 -9.89
C LEU A 186 43.26 -15.40 -10.77
N ARG A 187 42.63 -16.59 -10.73
CA ARG A 187 41.41 -16.88 -11.51
C ARG A 187 40.11 -16.47 -10.80
N LEU A 188 40.14 -16.20 -9.49
CA LEU A 188 38.96 -15.76 -8.75
C LEU A 188 38.66 -14.26 -8.91
N LYS A 189 39.68 -13.41 -9.16
CA LYS A 189 39.48 -11.95 -9.31
C LYS A 189 38.83 -11.53 -10.64
N SER A 190 38.86 -12.33 -11.71
CA SER A 190 38.24 -11.93 -13.00
C SER A 190 36.76 -12.33 -13.14
N SER A 191 36.22 -13.12 -12.20
CA SER A 191 34.80 -13.53 -12.22
C SER A 191 33.85 -12.51 -11.60
N SER A 192 34.33 -11.64 -10.71
CA SER A 192 33.51 -10.64 -10.02
C SER A 192 32.99 -9.56 -10.97
N GLY A 193 33.78 -9.11 -11.94
CA GLY A 193 33.36 -8.11 -12.93
C GLY A 193 32.22 -8.60 -13.83
N ARG A 194 32.23 -9.88 -14.21
CA ARG A 194 31.17 -10.47 -15.06
C ARG A 194 29.84 -10.61 -14.32
N LEU A 195 29.87 -10.93 -13.02
CA LEU A 195 28.69 -10.98 -12.16
C LEU A 195 28.09 -9.59 -11.92
N GLN A 196 28.93 -8.57 -11.77
CA GLN A 196 28.48 -7.20 -11.50
C GLN A 196 27.79 -6.56 -12.71
N HIS A 197 28.26 -6.83 -13.93
CA HIS A 197 27.60 -6.38 -15.17
C HIS A 197 26.27 -7.11 -15.42
N ALA A 198 26.19 -8.42 -15.16
CA ALA A 198 24.94 -9.17 -15.27
C ALA A 198 23.87 -8.66 -14.28
N TRP A 199 24.28 -8.27 -13.07
CA TRP A 199 23.39 -7.67 -12.08
C TRP A 199 22.83 -6.31 -12.53
N ARG A 200 23.68 -5.42 -13.06
CA ARG A 200 23.24 -4.11 -13.57
C ARG A 200 22.26 -4.24 -14.74
N GLN A 201 22.52 -5.14 -15.69
CA GLN A 201 21.60 -5.36 -16.81
C GLN A 201 20.24 -5.91 -16.34
N GLY A 202 20.22 -6.78 -15.34
CA GLY A 202 18.98 -7.29 -14.75
C GLY A 202 18.17 -6.20 -14.05
N THR A 203 18.83 -5.31 -13.29
CA THR A 203 18.15 -4.21 -12.59
C THR A 203 17.57 -3.18 -13.54
N ASP A 204 18.26 -2.86 -14.63
CA ASP A 204 17.79 -1.87 -15.59
C ASP A 204 16.55 -2.36 -16.37
N GLN A 205 16.51 -3.65 -16.74
CA GLN A 205 15.31 -4.24 -17.37
C GLN A 205 14.12 -4.31 -16.40
N ALA A 206 14.37 -4.65 -15.14
CA ALA A 206 13.33 -4.67 -14.11
C ALA A 206 12.75 -3.27 -13.85
N LEU A 207 13.62 -2.25 -13.74
CA LEU A 207 13.20 -0.85 -13.59
C LEU A 207 12.39 -0.35 -14.80
N GLY A 208 12.78 -0.75 -16.02
CA GLY A 208 12.02 -0.42 -17.23
C GLY A 208 10.60 -1.01 -17.25
N LEU A 209 10.44 -2.27 -16.82
CA LEU A 209 9.13 -2.91 -16.67
C LEU A 209 8.28 -2.25 -15.57
N VAL A 210 8.88 -1.91 -14.43
CA VAL A 210 8.19 -1.20 -13.35
C VAL A 210 7.76 0.20 -13.80
N ALA A 211 8.61 0.91 -14.54
CA ALA A 211 8.29 2.24 -15.06
C ALA A 211 7.17 2.21 -16.11
N SER A 212 7.13 1.19 -16.99
CA SER A 212 6.06 1.03 -17.97
C SER A 212 4.74 0.61 -17.32
N LEU A 213 4.79 -0.29 -16.33
CA LEU A 213 3.63 -0.64 -15.50
C LEU A 213 3.11 0.59 -14.76
N GLY A 214 4.00 1.40 -14.18
CA GLY A 214 3.68 2.63 -13.46
C GLY A 214 2.97 3.67 -14.32
N LYS A 215 3.36 3.82 -15.60
CA LYS A 215 2.66 4.71 -16.55
C LYS A 215 1.24 4.20 -16.86
N THR A 216 1.07 2.88 -16.97
CA THR A 216 -0.23 2.25 -17.31
C THR A 216 -1.18 2.27 -16.11
N LEU A 217 -0.68 1.89 -14.93
CA LEU A 217 -1.40 2.00 -13.65
C LEU A 217 -1.67 3.45 -13.28
N GLY A 218 -0.77 4.39 -13.53
CA GLY A 218 -0.99 5.81 -13.25
C GLY A 218 -2.18 6.40 -14.02
N ARG A 219 -2.45 5.92 -15.24
CA ARG A 219 -3.65 6.31 -15.99
C ARG A 219 -4.91 5.64 -15.43
N ALA A 220 -4.82 4.36 -15.06
CA ALA A 220 -5.93 3.61 -14.47
C ALA A 220 -6.33 4.11 -13.07
N ILE A 221 -5.37 4.56 -12.25
CA ILE A 221 -5.59 5.06 -10.88
C ILE A 221 -6.11 6.50 -10.87
N ASN A 222 -5.74 7.33 -11.86
CA ASN A 222 -6.20 8.72 -11.90
C ASN A 222 -7.67 8.88 -12.35
N GLN A 223 -8.26 7.90 -13.05
CA GLN A 223 -9.70 7.92 -13.38
C GLN A 223 -10.63 7.77 -12.15
N PRO A 224 -10.49 6.76 -11.27
CA PRO A 224 -11.36 6.59 -10.11
C PRO A 224 -11.16 7.69 -9.06
N ARG A 225 -9.99 8.36 -9.03
CA ARG A 225 -9.75 9.49 -8.13
C ARG A 225 -10.78 10.62 -8.31
N ARG A 226 -11.27 10.86 -9.54
CA ARG A 226 -12.34 11.85 -9.79
C ARG A 226 -13.70 11.40 -9.25
N LEU A 227 -13.98 10.10 -9.26
CA LEU A 227 -15.23 9.55 -8.71
C LEU A 227 -15.20 9.53 -7.18
N ILE A 228 -14.07 9.15 -6.58
CA ILE A 228 -13.89 9.15 -5.13
C ILE A 228 -13.93 10.58 -4.58
N ILE A 229 -13.27 11.55 -5.22
CA ILE A 229 -13.37 12.97 -4.82
C ILE A 229 -14.83 13.44 -4.89
N ARG A 230 -15.59 13.10 -5.94
CA ARG A 230 -17.02 13.43 -6.01
C ARG A 230 -17.84 12.75 -4.92
N PHE A 231 -17.51 11.52 -4.54
CA PHE A 231 -18.20 10.80 -3.48
C PHE A 231 -17.90 11.40 -2.10
N ILE A 232 -16.64 11.76 -1.85
CA ILE A 232 -16.19 12.43 -0.61
C ILE A 232 -16.73 13.85 -0.53
N ASP A 233 -16.72 14.60 -1.63
CA ASP A 233 -17.33 15.93 -1.71
C ASP A 233 -18.85 15.84 -1.52
N ARG A 234 -19.51 14.79 -2.03
CA ARG A 234 -20.96 14.58 -1.80
C ARG A 234 -21.27 14.24 -0.35
N SER A 235 -20.41 13.48 0.33
CA SER A 235 -20.56 13.19 1.76
C SER A 235 -20.17 14.38 2.64
N ARG A 236 -19.23 15.23 2.21
CA ARG A 236 -18.86 16.50 2.88
C ARG A 236 -19.82 17.66 2.61
N ALA A 237 -20.49 17.70 1.46
CA ALA A 237 -21.50 18.71 1.14
C ALA A 237 -22.70 18.66 2.08
N THR A 238 -22.95 17.52 2.71
CA THR A 238 -23.94 17.37 3.78
C THR A 238 -23.50 18.00 5.12
N ILE A 239 -22.25 18.48 5.26
CA ILE A 239 -21.67 18.90 6.55
C ILE A 239 -21.04 20.32 6.51
N TYR A 240 -20.94 20.99 5.35
CA TYR A 240 -20.25 22.29 5.28
C TYR A 240 -21.16 23.50 5.54
N TYR A 241 -20.98 24.12 6.72
CA TYR A 241 -21.53 25.43 7.08
C TYR A 241 -21.09 26.52 6.06
N PRO A 242 -22.00 27.40 5.58
CA PRO A 242 -21.65 28.44 4.63
C PRO A 242 -20.76 29.49 5.30
N LYS A 243 -19.52 29.61 4.80
CA LYS A 243 -18.58 30.68 5.13
C LYS A 243 -19.15 32.02 4.65
N ASN A 244 -19.70 32.78 5.59
CA ASN A 244 -20.36 34.06 5.40
C ASN A 244 -19.37 35.09 4.82
N ARG A 245 -19.49 35.35 3.51
CA ARG A 245 -18.68 36.35 2.80
C ARG A 245 -19.50 37.61 2.62
N SER A 246 -19.71 38.31 3.73
CA SER A 246 -20.28 39.66 3.77
C SER A 246 -19.27 40.66 3.21
N ARG A 247 -19.12 40.72 1.88
CA ARG A 247 -18.61 41.94 1.23
C ARG A 247 -19.82 42.68 0.67
N MET A 248 -20.13 43.79 1.33
CA MET A 248 -21.00 44.85 0.84
C MET A 248 -20.63 45.18 -0.61
N ALA A 249 -21.58 44.98 -1.52
CA ALA A 249 -21.52 45.54 -2.86
C ALA A 249 -22.19 46.91 -2.80
N VAL A 250 -21.37 47.97 -2.87
CA VAL A 250 -21.81 49.30 -3.25
C VAL A 250 -22.17 49.24 -4.73
N HIS A 251 -23.41 49.59 -5.07
CA HIS A 251 -23.88 49.72 -6.44
C HIS A 251 -23.14 50.87 -7.14
N PRO A 252 -22.49 50.67 -8.31
CA PRO A 252 -22.18 51.77 -9.20
C PRO A 252 -23.41 52.14 -10.06
N PRO A 253 -23.55 53.42 -10.45
CA PRO A 253 -24.68 53.91 -11.23
C PRO A 253 -24.65 53.38 -12.67
N ILE A 254 -25.85 53.22 -13.20
CA ILE A 254 -26.19 52.73 -14.53
C ILE A 254 -25.83 53.80 -15.57
N SER A 255 -24.95 53.48 -16.51
CA SER A 255 -24.74 54.26 -17.73
C SER A 255 -25.45 53.57 -18.91
N PRO A 256 -26.23 54.29 -19.74
CA PRO A 256 -26.84 53.71 -20.93
C PRO A 256 -25.84 53.80 -22.10
N GLY A 257 -25.57 52.70 -22.78
CA GLY A 257 -24.67 52.76 -23.94
C GLY A 257 -24.44 51.46 -24.69
N ALA A 258 -25.07 51.40 -25.86
CA ALA A 258 -24.67 50.66 -27.06
C ALA A 258 -24.91 49.14 -27.11
N ALA A 259 -25.81 48.81 -28.03
CA ALA A 259 -26.14 47.50 -28.53
C ALA A 259 -24.95 46.84 -29.23
N GLY A 260 -24.76 45.54 -28.97
CA GLY A 260 -23.76 44.71 -29.63
C GLY A 260 -24.18 43.25 -29.58
N SER A 261 -24.87 42.82 -30.63
CA SER A 261 -25.39 41.46 -30.87
C SER A 261 -24.31 40.37 -30.74
N SER A 262 -24.52 39.40 -29.84
CA SER A 262 -24.01 38.03 -30.00
C SER A 262 -24.86 37.06 -29.18
N ARG A 263 -25.84 36.45 -29.85
CA ARG A 263 -26.83 35.53 -29.28
C ARG A 263 -26.20 34.16 -29.00
N ARG A 264 -25.29 34.06 -28.01
CA ARG A 264 -24.92 32.78 -27.42
C ARG A 264 -26.02 32.36 -26.45
N LYS A 265 -26.66 31.22 -26.69
CA LYS A 265 -27.58 30.54 -25.76
C LYS A 265 -26.85 30.33 -24.42
N SER A 266 -27.03 31.30 -23.52
CA SER A 266 -26.57 31.26 -22.14
C SER A 266 -27.33 30.13 -21.47
N ARG A 267 -26.61 29.06 -21.12
CA ARG A 267 -27.13 28.02 -20.25
C ARG A 267 -27.54 28.70 -18.96
N THR A 268 -28.85 28.74 -18.69
CA THR A 268 -29.44 29.35 -17.50
C THR A 268 -28.71 28.79 -16.28
N LYS A 269 -27.81 29.59 -15.72
CA LYS A 269 -27.06 29.26 -14.51
C LYS A 269 -28.07 29.27 -13.38
N VAL A 270 -28.63 28.11 -13.05
CA VAL A 270 -29.49 27.94 -11.87
C VAL A 270 -28.68 28.40 -10.66
N ARG A 271 -28.97 29.61 -10.17
CA ARG A 271 -28.41 30.14 -8.93
C ARG A 271 -29.39 29.74 -7.84
N LEU A 272 -29.03 28.75 -7.04
CA LEU A 272 -29.74 28.46 -5.80
C LEU A 272 -29.46 29.63 -4.85
N ILE A 273 -30.37 30.60 -4.80
CA ILE A 273 -30.39 31.65 -3.78
C ILE A 273 -31.22 31.08 -2.65
N GLY A 274 -30.60 30.24 -1.81
CA GLY A 274 -31.22 29.82 -0.56
C GLY A 274 -31.14 30.98 0.41
N ALA A 275 -32.29 31.53 0.83
CA ALA A 275 -32.33 32.42 1.97
C ALA A 275 -31.84 31.63 3.20
N ILE A 276 -30.75 32.09 3.83
CA ILE A 276 -30.22 31.45 5.03
C ILE A 276 -31.11 31.85 6.20
N GLU A 277 -31.91 30.91 6.69
CA GLU A 277 -32.70 31.06 7.91
C GLU A 277 -31.81 30.76 9.13
N HIS A 278 -31.64 31.74 10.02
CA HIS A 278 -30.94 31.53 11.28
C HIS A 278 -31.95 31.08 12.34
N ARG A 279 -31.70 29.96 13.02
CA ARG A 279 -32.55 29.45 14.10
C ARG A 279 -31.79 29.45 15.42
N CYS A 280 -32.48 29.80 16.50
CA CYS A 280 -31.90 29.78 17.84
C CYS A 280 -31.64 28.31 18.26
N PRO A 281 -30.42 27.95 18.71
CA PRO A 281 -30.15 26.58 19.19
C PRO A 281 -30.99 26.12 20.39
N TYR A 282 -31.58 27.06 21.14
CA TYR A 282 -32.34 26.76 22.36
C TYR A 282 -33.81 26.47 22.10
N CYS A 283 -34.50 27.36 21.39
CA CYS A 283 -35.93 27.20 21.10
C CYS A 283 -36.22 26.71 19.66
N LEU A 284 -35.22 26.64 18.78
CA LEU A 284 -35.32 26.26 17.36
C LEU A 284 -36.22 27.17 16.49
N GLU A 285 -36.65 28.31 17.05
CA GLU A 285 -37.39 29.35 16.36
C GLU A 285 -36.43 30.23 15.51
N PRO A 286 -36.90 30.79 14.38
CA PRO A 286 -36.10 31.67 13.54
C PRO A 286 -35.80 32.98 14.26
N VAL A 287 -34.53 33.39 14.25
CA VAL A 287 -34.06 34.64 14.87
C VAL A 287 -33.81 35.68 13.77
N ALA A 288 -34.64 36.71 13.72
CA ALA A 288 -34.38 37.87 12.89
C ALA A 288 -33.40 38.82 13.59
N ARG A 289 -32.63 39.62 12.83
CA ARG A 289 -31.70 40.61 13.44
C ARG A 289 -32.41 41.69 14.26
N ASN A 290 -33.70 41.91 14.01
CA ASN A 290 -34.54 42.88 14.69
C ASN A 290 -35.69 42.19 15.43
N ASP A 291 -35.40 41.05 16.07
CA ASP A 291 -36.39 40.33 16.86
C ASP A 291 -36.86 41.16 18.06
N MET A 292 -38.17 41.16 18.34
CA MET A 292 -38.74 41.90 19.47
C MET A 292 -38.26 41.37 20.82
N ARG A 293 -37.86 40.10 20.90
CA ARG A 293 -37.24 39.51 22.10
C ARG A 293 -35.81 40.00 22.34
N GLY A 294 -35.24 40.76 21.41
CA GLY A 294 -33.83 41.12 21.41
C GLY A 294 -32.95 39.96 20.93
N VAL A 295 -31.74 40.30 20.46
CA VAL A 295 -30.83 39.34 19.85
C VAL A 295 -29.45 39.43 20.51
N ARG A 296 -28.89 38.27 20.87
CA ARG A 296 -27.51 38.13 21.34
C ARG A 296 -26.70 37.33 20.33
N ILE A 297 -25.47 37.78 20.06
CA ILE A 297 -24.53 37.12 19.15
C ILE A 297 -23.46 36.45 20.00
N CYS A 298 -23.29 35.14 19.84
CA CYS A 298 -22.21 34.44 20.54
C CYS A 298 -20.84 35.01 20.11
N PRO A 299 -19.94 35.40 21.04
CA PRO A 299 -18.64 35.97 20.68
C PRO A 299 -17.67 34.95 20.06
N VAL A 300 -17.96 33.65 20.19
CA VAL A 300 -17.09 32.57 19.68
C VAL A 300 -17.55 32.10 18.29
N CYS A 301 -18.81 31.66 18.15
CA CYS A 301 -19.33 31.12 16.87
C CYS A 301 -20.16 32.10 16.04
N HIS A 302 -20.47 33.29 16.56
CA HIS A 302 -21.29 34.31 15.88
C HIS A 302 -22.72 33.86 15.52
N THR A 303 -23.23 32.79 16.17
CA THR A 303 -24.62 32.35 16.04
C THR A 303 -25.55 33.34 16.72
N LEU A 304 -26.73 33.58 16.12
CA LEU A 304 -27.79 34.44 16.65
C LEU A 304 -28.65 33.66 17.66
N HIS A 305 -28.87 34.25 18.83
CA HIS A 305 -29.75 33.74 19.87
C HIS A 305 -30.79 34.80 20.24
N HIS A 306 -31.98 34.41 20.67
CA HIS A 306 -32.88 35.33 21.36
C HIS A 306 -32.25 35.74 22.71
N ALA A 307 -32.42 36.99 23.11
CA ALA A 307 -31.80 37.52 24.32
C ALA A 307 -32.32 36.81 25.58
N ASP A 308 -33.61 36.48 25.63
CA ASP A 308 -34.24 35.73 26.72
C ASP A 308 -33.63 34.31 26.87
N CYS A 309 -33.47 33.58 25.78
CA CYS A 309 -32.86 32.25 25.78
C CYS A 309 -31.39 32.31 26.21
N TRP A 310 -30.67 33.37 25.80
CA TRP A 310 -29.28 33.59 26.18
C TRP A 310 -29.13 33.89 27.68
N GLU A 311 -30.00 34.73 28.25
CA GLU A 311 -29.97 35.08 29.68
C GLU A 311 -30.20 33.87 30.59
N VAL A 312 -31.04 32.92 30.17
CA VAL A 312 -31.26 31.67 30.92
C VAL A 312 -30.03 30.77 30.91
N THR A 313 -29.39 30.57 29.74
CA THR A 313 -28.26 29.63 29.63
C THR A 313 -26.90 30.24 29.97
N GLY A 314 -26.75 31.56 29.87
CA GLY A 314 -25.52 32.32 30.12
C GLY A 314 -24.36 32.09 29.14
N THR A 315 -24.35 31.01 28.36
CA THR A 315 -23.28 30.62 27.43
C THR A 315 -23.86 30.01 26.16
N CYS A 316 -23.04 29.78 25.11
CA CYS A 316 -23.46 29.12 23.87
C CYS A 316 -23.17 27.61 23.94
N GLN A 317 -24.19 26.76 23.70
CA GLN A 317 -24.04 25.30 23.67
C GLN A 317 -23.55 24.73 22.33
N VAL A 318 -23.30 25.57 21.32
CA VAL A 318 -22.76 25.11 20.04
C VAL A 318 -21.30 24.67 20.27
N PRO A 319 -20.90 23.43 19.94
CA PRO A 319 -19.54 22.97 20.13
C PRO A 319 -18.53 23.83 19.36
N HIS A 320 -17.66 24.52 20.07
CA HIS A 320 -16.58 25.31 19.48
C HIS A 320 -15.35 24.39 19.31
N TYR A 321 -15.09 23.91 18.09
CA TYR A 321 -13.98 22.97 17.86
C TYR A 321 -12.58 23.58 18.01
N HIS A 322 -12.45 24.92 18.15
CA HIS A 322 -11.19 25.62 18.36
C HIS A 322 -11.42 26.90 19.19
N SER A 323 -11.07 26.87 20.47
CA SER A 323 -10.86 28.05 21.31
C SER A 323 -9.43 28.06 21.79
#